data_AF-A0A2E0VPE4-F1
#
_entry.id   AF-A0A2E0VPE4-F1
#
_cell.length_a   1.000
_cell.length_b   1.000
_cell.length_c   1.000
_cell.angle_alpha   90.00
_cell.angle_beta   90.00
_cell.angle_gamma   90.00
#
_symmetry.space_group_name_H-M   'P 1'
#
loop_
_entity.id
_entity.type
_entity.pdbx_description
1 polymer ?
#
loop_
_entity_poly.entity_id
_entity_poly.type
_entity_poly.pdbx_seq_one_letter_code
_entity_poly.pdbx_strand_id
1 'polypeptide(L)'
;MNRSEKIHEIVAELSDVNLQRKLWLNENNDTGLISSYTELMCTLFDDLGFDEFLVNSAKLEDLSDSTIRELVIMRDMLNDYKAEETDREIIEDPKWRKIVFQAKQVLKVWKRNDNDCAS
;
A
#
# COMPACT_ATOMS: atom_id res chain seq x y z
N MET A 1 15.30 -1.77 -7.74
CA MET A 1 13.84 -1.72 -7.52
C MET A 1 13.28 -0.47 -8.18
N ASN A 2 12.39 -0.64 -9.15
CA ASN A 2 11.69 0.47 -9.82
C ASN A 2 10.57 1.04 -8.90
N ARG A 3 9.91 2.11 -9.35
CA ARG A 3 8.92 2.81 -8.51
C ARG A 3 7.67 1.95 -8.26
N SER A 4 7.17 1.26 -9.27
CA SER A 4 6.01 0.36 -9.13
C SER A 4 6.25 -0.79 -8.16
N GLU A 5 7.46 -1.35 -8.11
CA GLU A 5 7.83 -2.39 -7.14
C GLU A 5 7.77 -1.87 -5.69
N LYS A 6 8.28 -0.66 -5.42
CA LYS A 6 8.18 -0.03 -4.09
C LYS A 6 6.73 0.24 -3.71
N ILE A 7 5.93 0.75 -4.64
CA ILE A 7 4.50 0.99 -4.40
C ILE A 7 3.81 -0.35 -4.12
N HIS A 8 4.14 -1.42 -4.84
CA HIS A 8 3.60 -2.74 -4.59
C HIS A 8 3.94 -3.24 -3.18
N GLU A 9 5.16 -3.02 -2.67
CA GLU A 9 5.54 -3.36 -1.29
C GLU A 9 4.70 -2.59 -0.27
N ILE A 10 4.48 -1.29 -0.48
CA ILE A 10 3.60 -0.49 0.39
C ILE A 10 2.15 -0.97 0.33
N VAL A 11 1.66 -1.33 -0.87
CA VAL A 11 0.31 -1.93 -1.01
C VAL A 11 0.23 -3.29 -0.30
N ALA A 12 1.32 -4.08 -0.32
CA ALA A 12 1.39 -5.34 0.43
C ALA A 12 1.24 -5.09 1.93
N GLU A 13 1.93 -4.10 2.48
CA GLU A 13 1.77 -3.67 3.88
C GLU A 13 0.35 -3.16 4.17
N LEU A 14 -0.21 -2.28 3.33
CA LEU A 14 -1.59 -1.80 3.44
C LEU A 14 -2.62 -2.94 3.46
N SER A 15 -2.33 -4.03 2.76
CA SER A 15 -3.25 -5.17 2.62
C SER A 15 -3.28 -6.11 3.83
N ASP A 16 -2.34 -5.99 4.77
CA ASP A 16 -2.19 -6.96 5.86
C ASP A 16 -2.16 -6.29 7.24
N VAL A 17 -3.29 -6.38 7.94
CA VAL A 17 -3.43 -5.89 9.32
C VAL A 17 -2.47 -6.57 10.30
N ASN A 18 -2.11 -7.84 10.09
CA ASN A 18 -1.16 -8.50 10.98
C ASN A 18 0.25 -7.95 10.75
N LEU A 19 0.62 -7.67 9.50
CA LEU A 19 1.87 -7.01 9.18
C LEU A 19 1.90 -5.59 9.76
N GLN A 20 0.81 -4.82 9.62
CA GLN A 20 0.68 -3.50 10.27
C GLN A 20 0.83 -3.58 11.78
N ARG A 21 0.23 -4.57 12.46
CA ARG A 21 0.44 -4.77 13.92
C ARG A 21 1.89 -5.04 14.26
N LYS A 22 2.58 -5.86 13.46
CA LYS A 22 4.01 -6.13 13.65
C LYS A 22 4.85 -4.86 13.46
N LEU A 23 4.61 -4.09 12.39
CA LEU A 23 5.44 -2.94 12.04
C LEU A 23 5.11 -1.70 12.86
N TRP A 24 3.83 -1.38 13.05
CA TRP A 24 3.36 -0.14 13.66
C TRP A 24 3.24 -0.23 15.18
N LEU A 25 2.88 -1.40 15.71
CA LEU A 25 2.73 -1.61 17.15
C LEU A 25 3.88 -2.39 17.76
N ASN A 26 4.84 -2.83 16.94
CA ASN A 26 5.95 -3.71 17.33
C ASN A 26 5.48 -5.01 18.04
N GLU A 27 4.25 -5.47 17.75
CA GLU A 27 3.65 -6.65 18.38
C GLU A 27 4.15 -7.94 17.69
N ASN A 28 4.90 -8.78 18.43
CA ASN A 28 5.48 -10.03 17.90
C ASN A 28 6.27 -9.82 16.60
N ASN A 29 7.02 -8.72 16.53
CA ASN A 29 7.71 -8.31 15.33
C ASN A 29 8.98 -9.14 15.10
N ASP A 30 8.95 -9.96 14.06
CA ASP A 30 10.03 -10.81 13.57
C ASP A 30 10.65 -10.29 12.25
N THR A 31 10.18 -9.14 11.76
CA THR A 31 10.60 -8.58 10.47
C THR A 31 11.95 -7.85 10.55
N GLY A 32 12.33 -7.40 11.75
CA GLY A 32 13.49 -6.52 11.96
C GLY A 32 13.27 -5.08 11.49
N LEU A 33 12.06 -4.72 11.08
CA LEU A 33 11.66 -3.41 10.59
C LEU A 33 10.64 -2.77 11.54
N ILE A 34 10.59 -1.45 11.58
CA ILE A 34 9.58 -0.68 12.33
C ILE A 34 9.03 0.37 11.37
N SER A 35 7.72 0.61 11.45
CA SER A 35 7.04 1.66 10.70
C SER A 35 5.90 2.25 11.54
N SER A 36 5.03 3.03 10.92
CA SER A 36 3.82 3.62 11.49
C SER A 36 2.87 4.00 10.35
N TYR A 37 1.62 4.34 10.67
CA TYR A 37 0.70 4.91 9.69
C TYR A 37 1.31 6.12 8.97
N THR A 38 1.91 7.03 9.74
CA THR A 38 2.51 8.26 9.20
C THR A 38 3.65 7.96 8.25
N GLU A 39 4.57 7.07 8.61
CA GLU A 39 5.70 6.69 7.75
C GLU A 39 5.23 6.00 6.47
N LEU A 40 4.24 5.12 6.56
CA LEU A 40 3.66 4.48 5.37
C LEU A 40 3.03 5.52 4.43
N MET A 41 2.26 6.47 4.98
CA MET A 41 1.61 7.52 4.19
C MET A 41 2.61 8.47 3.55
N CYS A 42 3.60 8.95 4.30
CA CYS A 42 4.68 9.78 3.77
C CYS A 42 5.49 9.03 2.71
N THR A 43 5.83 7.76 2.95
CA THR A 43 6.56 6.97 1.95
C THR A 43 5.75 6.85 0.65
N LEU A 44 4.45 6.55 0.75
CA LEU A 44 3.59 6.40 -0.42
C LEU A 44 3.43 7.71 -1.19
N PHE A 45 2.99 8.78 -0.51
CA PHE A 45 2.60 10.01 -1.17
C PHE A 45 3.76 10.95 -1.44
N ASP A 46 4.66 11.14 -0.47
CA ASP A 46 5.75 12.12 -0.55
C ASP A 46 6.98 11.52 -1.23
N ASP A 47 7.46 10.36 -0.77
CA ASP A 47 8.70 9.77 -1.29
C ASP A 47 8.51 9.09 -2.65
N LEU A 48 7.39 8.37 -2.83
CA LEU A 48 7.08 7.65 -4.07
C LEU A 48 6.23 8.47 -5.05
N GLY A 49 5.70 9.63 -4.63
CA GLY A 49 4.90 10.49 -5.48
C GLY A 49 3.67 9.79 -6.04
N PHE A 50 2.87 9.13 -5.21
CA PHE A 50 1.82 8.22 -5.66
C PHE A 50 0.80 8.88 -6.60
N ASP A 51 0.41 10.13 -6.34
CA ASP A 51 -0.49 10.88 -7.24
C ASP A 51 0.13 11.11 -8.63
N GLU A 52 1.41 11.50 -8.68
CA GLU A 52 2.13 11.67 -9.95
C GLU A 52 2.27 10.33 -10.70
N PHE A 53 2.58 9.27 -9.96
CA PHE A 53 2.73 7.92 -10.51
C PHE A 53 1.47 7.45 -11.23
N LEU A 54 0.28 7.63 -10.63
CA LEU A 54 -0.98 7.19 -11.21
C LEU A 54 -1.34 7.95 -12.50
N VAL A 55 -0.94 9.21 -12.63
CA VAL A 55 -1.25 10.04 -13.80
C VAL A 55 -0.27 9.79 -14.95
N ASN A 56 1.03 9.73 -14.64
CA ASN A 56 2.08 9.84 -15.67
C ASN A 56 2.84 8.53 -15.92
N SER A 57 2.99 7.67 -14.90
CA SER A 57 4.00 6.61 -14.91
C SER A 57 3.40 5.21 -14.94
N ALA A 58 2.21 5.00 -14.37
CA ALA A 58 1.62 3.68 -14.22
C ALA A 58 1.43 2.94 -15.57
N LYS A 59 1.04 3.66 -16.62
CA LYS A 59 0.95 3.10 -17.99
C LYS A 59 2.30 2.88 -18.65
N LEU A 60 3.30 3.70 -18.31
CA LEU A 60 4.66 3.54 -18.81
C LEU A 60 5.35 2.31 -18.19
N GLU A 61 4.96 1.95 -16.98
CA GLU A 61 5.41 0.75 -16.26
C GLU A 61 4.53 -0.49 -16.53
N ASP A 62 3.75 -0.47 -17.63
CA ASP A 62 2.93 -1.59 -18.13
C ASP A 62 1.91 -2.15 -17.12
N LEU A 63 1.44 -1.31 -16.18
CA LEU A 63 0.34 -1.68 -15.31
C LEU A 63 -0.96 -1.76 -16.11
N SER A 64 -1.71 -2.83 -15.89
CA SER A 64 -3.01 -3.00 -16.54
C SER A 64 -4.01 -1.94 -16.09
N ASP A 65 -4.95 -1.58 -16.97
CA ASP A 65 -6.02 -0.61 -16.65
C ASP A 65 -6.82 -1.02 -15.39
N SER A 66 -7.01 -2.32 -15.16
CA SER A 66 -7.66 -2.82 -13.94
C SER A 66 -6.84 -2.51 -12.68
N THR A 67 -5.52 -2.66 -12.75
CA THR A 67 -4.64 -2.35 -11.61
C THR A 67 -4.65 -0.86 -11.32
N ILE A 68 -4.52 -0.03 -12.36
CA ILE A 68 -4.58 1.43 -12.24
C ILE A 68 -5.91 1.87 -11.63
N ARG A 69 -7.03 1.28 -12.07
CA ARG A 69 -8.36 1.58 -11.52
C ARG A 69 -8.45 1.28 -10.02
N GLU A 70 -8.02 0.09 -9.59
CA GLU A 70 -8.08 -0.28 -8.17
C GLU A 70 -7.13 0.57 -7.31
N LEU A 71 -5.97 0.98 -7.85
CA LEU A 71 -5.05 1.89 -7.19
C LEU A 71 -5.65 3.29 -7.03
N VAL A 72 -6.35 3.81 -8.05
CA VAL A 72 -7.06 5.09 -7.97
C VAL A 72 -8.14 5.05 -6.88
N ILE A 73 -8.93 3.97 -6.81
CA ILE A 73 -9.93 3.79 -5.74
C ILE A 73 -9.25 3.78 -4.37
N MET A 74 -8.15 3.04 -4.22
CA MET A 74 -7.38 3.01 -2.98
C MET A 74 -6.85 4.39 -2.59
N ARG A 75 -6.28 5.14 -3.56
CA ARG A 75 -5.78 6.51 -3.37
C ARG A 75 -6.88 7.44 -2.88
N ASP A 76 -8.06 7.41 -3.51
CA ASP A 76 -9.19 8.25 -3.11
C ASP A 76 -9.64 7.91 -1.66
N MET A 77 -9.71 6.62 -1.32
CA MET A 77 -10.05 6.19 0.05
C MET A 77 -9.01 6.62 1.09
N LEU A 78 -7.72 6.60 0.74
CA LEU A 78 -6.63 7.05 1.61
C LEU A 78 -6.70 8.56 1.85
N ASN A 79 -6.98 9.35 0.80
CA ASN A 79 -7.13 10.81 0.90
C ASN A 79 -8.38 11.23 1.69
N ASP A 80 -9.46 10.44 1.61
CA ASP A 80 -10.70 10.69 2.37
C ASP A 80 -10.63 10.22 3.82
N TYR A 81 -9.67 9.36 4.16
CA TYR A 81 -9.53 8.80 5.50
C TYR A 81 -9.07 9.87 6.49
N LYS A 82 -9.84 10.04 7.55
CA LYS A 82 -9.46 10.86 8.71
C LYS A 82 -8.85 9.96 9.75
N ALA A 83 -7.53 10.02 9.90
CA ALA A 83 -6.80 9.20 10.84
C ALA A 83 -7.23 9.48 12.29
N GLU A 84 -7.30 8.40 13.08
CA GLU A 84 -7.35 8.46 14.53
C GLU A 84 -5.98 8.87 15.10
N GLU A 85 -5.89 9.13 16.40
CA GLU A 85 -4.68 9.71 17.02
C GLU A 85 -3.50 8.73 17.06
N THR A 86 -3.78 7.42 17.18
CA THR A 86 -2.74 6.39 17.34
C THR A 86 -2.82 5.28 16.29
N ASP A 87 -1.67 4.67 15.98
CA ASP A 87 -1.59 3.52 15.06
C ASP A 87 -2.52 2.36 15.47
N ARG A 88 -2.70 2.16 16.79
CA ARG A 88 -3.61 1.13 17.31
C ARG A 88 -5.06 1.44 16.97
N GLU A 89 -5.49 2.67 17.20
CA GLU A 89 -6.86 3.10 16.90
C GLU A 89 -7.13 3.04 15.40
N ILE A 90 -6.15 3.41 14.56
CA ILE A 90 -6.23 3.29 13.12
C ILE A 90 -6.41 1.82 12.69
N ILE A 91 -5.57 0.91 13.19
CA ILE A 91 -5.68 -0.53 12.88
C ILE A 91 -7.05 -1.10 13.30
N GLU A 92 -7.63 -0.58 14.37
CA GLU A 92 -8.91 -1.04 14.91
C GLU A 92 -10.12 -0.40 14.20
N ASP A 93 -9.96 0.75 13.54
CA ASP A 93 -11.02 1.47 12.83
C ASP A 93 -11.64 0.62 11.70
N PRO A 94 -12.97 0.36 11.73
CA PRO A 94 -13.68 -0.27 10.62
C PRO A 94 -13.51 0.43 9.26
N LYS A 95 -13.28 1.74 9.20
CA LYS A 95 -13.02 2.47 7.95
C LYS A 95 -11.64 2.12 7.40
N TRP A 96 -10.61 2.05 8.24
CA TRP A 96 -9.29 1.59 7.84
C TRP A 96 -9.34 0.16 7.28
N ARG A 97 -10.12 -0.74 7.91
CA ARG A 97 -10.31 -2.11 7.39
C ARG A 97 -10.89 -2.17 5.97
N LYS A 98 -11.66 -1.15 5.54
CA LYS A 98 -12.12 -1.06 4.15
C LYS A 98 -10.97 -0.73 3.19
N ILE A 99 -10.04 0.13 3.60
CA ILE A 99 -8.82 0.45 2.85
C ILE A 99 -7.93 -0.79 2.73
N VAL A 100 -7.74 -1.53 3.83
CA VAL A 100 -7.04 -2.82 3.83
C VAL A 100 -7.67 -3.78 2.83
N PHE A 101 -9.00 -3.89 2.83
CA PHE A 101 -9.71 -4.74 1.86
C PHE A 101 -9.50 -4.29 0.41
N GLN A 102 -9.52 -2.97 0.16
CA GLN A 102 -9.25 -2.41 -1.15
C GLN A 102 -7.82 -2.68 -1.62
N ALA A 103 -6.81 -2.54 -0.73
CA ALA A 103 -5.42 -2.90 -1.03
C ALA A 103 -5.29 -4.39 -1.41
N LYS A 104 -6.05 -5.29 -0.79
CA LYS A 104 -6.12 -6.71 -1.24
C LYS A 104 -6.70 -6.85 -2.65
N GLN A 105 -7.67 -6.02 -3.04
CA GLN A 105 -8.20 -6.05 -4.40
C GLN A 105 -7.16 -5.58 -5.41
N VAL A 106 -6.39 -4.54 -5.08
CA VAL A 106 -5.25 -4.08 -5.87
C VAL A 106 -4.29 -5.23 -6.14
N LEU A 107 -3.79 -5.92 -5.11
CA LEU A 107 -2.83 -7.02 -5.26
C LEU A 107 -3.40 -8.18 -6.09
N LYS A 108 -4.71 -8.45 -6.00
CA LYS A 108 -5.36 -9.51 -6.77
C LYS A 108 -5.32 -9.25 -8.27
N VAL A 109 -5.42 -7.99 -8.69
CA VAL A 109 -5.43 -7.62 -10.12
C VAL A 109 -4.05 -7.21 -10.62
N TRP A 110 -3.14 -6.85 -9.72
CA TRP A 110 -1.76 -6.52 -10.03
C TRP A 110 -0.98 -7.79 -10.37
N LYS A 111 -0.97 -8.15 -11.66
CA LYS A 111 -0.13 -9.23 -12.17
C LYS A 111 1.33 -8.79 -12.14
N ARG A 112 2.15 -9.44 -11.30
CA ARG A 112 3.61 -9.37 -11.47
C ARG A 112 3.99 -10.23 -12.68
N ASN A 113 4.93 -9.76 -13.48
CA ASN A 113 5.57 -10.61 -14.49
C ASN A 113 6.45 -11.62 -13.73
N ASP A 114 6.00 -12.86 -13.61
CA ASP A 114 6.75 -13.97 -12.97
C ASP A 114 7.96 -14.45 -13.80
N ASN A 115 8.67 -13.54 -14.49
CA ASN A 115 9.81 -13.92 -15.34
C ASN A 115 11.20 -13.68 -14.71
N ASP A 116 11.30 -13.17 -13.48
CA ASP A 116 12.60 -12.99 -12.80
C ASP A 116 12.98 -14.11 -11.83
N CYS A 117 12.33 -15.28 -11.93
CA CYS A 117 12.75 -16.52 -11.24
C CYS A 117 12.82 -17.71 -12.20
N ALA A 118 13.35 -17.49 -13.39
CA ALA A 118 13.86 -18.55 -14.27
C ALA A 118 14.97 -17.98 -15.16
N SER A 119 16.15 -17.74 -14.57
CA SER A 119 17.41 -17.49 -15.30
C SER A 119 18.56 -18.06 -14.49
#